data_AF-A0A8J3CHY9-F1
#
_entry.id   AF-A0A8J3CHY9-F1
#
_cell.length_a   1.000
_cell.length_b   1.000
_cell.length_c   1.000
_cell.angle_alpha   90.00
_cell.angle_beta   90.00
_cell.angle_gamma   90.00
#
_symmetry.space_group_name_H-M   'P 1'
#
loop_
_entity.id
_entity.type
_entity.pdbx_description
1 polymer ?
#
loop_
_entity_poly.entity_id
_entity_poly.type
_entity_poly.pdbx_seq_one_letter_code
_entity_poly.pdbx_strand_id
1 'polypeptide(L)'
;MARRAGLIHARKTAGYTQEKFAAALEVAASTVVRWESGNHEPQPHLRPKMAKLLGVTLDELIELLYGSPASTAGSRDSLPLLATGSMDYETWEEDLDRVLMCLSRQAFPLGMKLANRWLAQCDPQSLDHHGLYLYGRSLVLLGHLRSDQGILRGPRSAQADYGRALQVFTQLQNQRRVAQVQLLLAVVIEMSGHLYDAARRYRMLADDPRLSPRDRARAQLWVGTALSKAGANDEAVPMMTSALGKFVRLDEAEDWSLAHQKLALAHRGLGDLTRATQYMDVALDHPCGDSPMQQVRRDTAHAHLLLSDPATRDEGFTTLERSLQLAEQHGLMHQAASIISIRQSAEQEDQRRGTRSIFVAPSVDNVVTDAHRRDAELIWSYHQVGHELRPCSAAIALGCYDLGVAAHAARLYHEGMFPVVVFTGANSVVSANRFPQGEASAFKERALELGVPEAAIFTEPSATNTGQNIELSRKVLQEAGIAADSVMLITMRYMERRAYATCAKRWPEVSIICASAPLSYQEYVATIGNEKLVIDDLVGDLQRILEYPKIGYAIPQDVPVGVQAAYERLVHAGFDSRLLTS
;
A
#
# COMPACT_ATOMS: atom_id res chain seq x y z
N MET A 1 23.81 16.76 -3.43
CA MET A 1 24.95 16.01 -2.88
C MET A 1 26.04 16.99 -2.51
N ALA A 2 26.57 16.85 -1.30
CA ALA A 2 27.70 17.65 -0.82
C ALA A 2 28.98 17.31 -1.61
N ARG A 3 29.87 18.29 -1.71
CA ARG A 3 31.18 18.15 -2.35
C ARG A 3 32.03 17.14 -1.57
N ARG A 4 32.55 16.10 -2.24
CA ARG A 4 33.32 15.01 -1.62
C ARG A 4 34.73 15.46 -1.22
N ALA A 5 34.83 16.18 -0.11
CA ALA A 5 36.07 16.76 0.40
C ALA A 5 37.16 15.69 0.66
N GLY A 6 36.77 14.50 1.15
CA GLY A 6 37.68 13.37 1.35
C GLY A 6 38.34 12.90 0.06
N LEU A 7 37.54 12.67 -0.99
CA LEU A 7 38.06 12.29 -2.32
C LEU A 7 38.99 13.37 -2.90
N ILE A 8 38.62 14.65 -2.75
CA ILE A 8 39.45 15.79 -3.20
C ILE A 8 40.79 15.79 -2.45
N HIS A 9 40.77 15.57 -1.15
CA HIS A 9 41.96 15.55 -0.31
C HIS A 9 42.86 14.36 -0.70
N ALA A 10 42.31 13.15 -0.78
CA ALA A 10 43.05 11.94 -1.17
C ALA A 10 43.72 12.09 -2.54
N ARG A 11 43.01 12.65 -3.54
CA ARG A 11 43.61 12.90 -4.87
C ARG A 11 44.77 13.88 -4.81
N LYS A 12 44.62 14.98 -4.07
CA LYS A 12 45.68 15.98 -3.93
C LYS A 12 46.89 15.41 -3.18
N THR A 13 46.66 14.61 -2.13
CA THR A 13 47.72 13.94 -1.37
C THR A 13 48.47 12.91 -2.23
N ALA A 14 47.77 12.21 -3.12
CA ALA A 14 48.38 11.35 -4.13
C ALA A 14 49.09 12.13 -5.28
N GLY A 15 49.14 13.46 -5.23
CA GLY A 15 49.89 14.29 -6.17
C GLY A 15 49.20 14.55 -7.51
N TYR A 16 47.91 14.20 -7.66
CA TYR A 16 47.20 14.36 -8.92
C TYR A 16 46.40 15.67 -8.99
N THR A 17 46.43 16.34 -10.14
CA THR A 17 45.39 17.32 -10.52
C THR A 17 44.15 16.58 -11.02
N GLN A 18 43.00 17.25 -11.18
CA GLN A 18 41.79 16.60 -11.69
C GLN A 18 42.02 16.03 -13.10
N GLU A 19 42.77 16.74 -13.94
CA GLU A 19 43.11 16.36 -15.31
C GLU A 19 44.09 15.19 -15.34
N LYS A 20 45.13 15.21 -14.51
CA LYS A 20 46.10 14.11 -14.42
C LYS A 20 45.46 12.84 -13.85
N PHE A 21 44.57 12.98 -12.88
CA PHE A 21 43.82 11.86 -12.33
C PHE A 21 42.86 11.25 -13.35
N ALA A 22 42.15 12.11 -14.10
CA ALA A 22 41.26 11.68 -15.18
C ALA A 22 42.01 10.96 -16.30
N ALA A 23 43.16 11.49 -16.72
CA ALA A 23 44.01 10.86 -17.72
C ALA A 23 44.53 9.48 -17.27
N ALA A 24 44.96 9.36 -16.00
CA ALA A 24 45.41 8.08 -15.45
C ALA A 24 44.28 7.03 -15.35
N LEU A 25 43.02 7.48 -15.26
CA LEU A 25 41.83 6.65 -15.25
C LEU A 25 41.19 6.46 -16.63
N GLU A 26 41.75 7.08 -17.68
CA GLU A 26 41.21 7.07 -19.05
C GLU A 26 39.76 7.61 -19.13
N VAL A 27 39.46 8.64 -18.35
CA VAL A 27 38.18 9.35 -18.36
C VAL A 27 38.36 10.85 -18.64
N ALA A 28 37.28 11.54 -19.00
CA ALA A 28 37.32 12.99 -19.17
C ALA A 28 37.52 13.72 -17.82
N ALA A 29 38.24 14.84 -17.81
CA ALA A 29 38.44 15.66 -16.60
C ALA A 29 37.11 16.12 -15.97
N SER A 30 36.10 16.40 -16.80
CA SER A 30 34.75 16.76 -16.34
C SER A 30 34.05 15.64 -15.57
N THR A 31 34.48 14.39 -15.75
CA THR A 31 33.98 13.23 -15.01
C THR A 31 34.51 13.23 -13.58
N VAL A 32 35.81 13.52 -13.38
CA VAL A 32 36.41 13.66 -12.05
C VAL A 32 35.81 14.85 -11.29
N VAL A 33 35.56 15.98 -11.98
CA VAL A 33 34.87 17.14 -11.38
C VAL A 33 33.48 16.75 -10.87
N ARG A 34 32.72 15.97 -11.65
CA ARG A 34 31.38 15.49 -11.27
C ARG A 34 31.42 14.50 -10.11
N TRP A 35 32.48 13.69 -9.99
CA TRP A 35 32.69 12.82 -8.84
C TRP A 35 33.01 13.62 -7.57
N GLU A 36 33.88 14.62 -7.67
CA GLU A 36 34.26 15.45 -6.53
C GLU A 36 33.16 16.41 -6.09
N SER A 37 32.30 16.84 -7.01
CA SER A 37 31.12 17.65 -6.69
C SER A 37 29.98 16.82 -6.09
N GLY A 38 30.13 15.50 -6.00
CA GLY A 38 29.10 14.59 -5.52
C GLY A 38 27.96 14.38 -6.52
N ASN A 39 28.01 14.94 -7.73
CA ASN A 39 26.88 14.82 -8.67
C ASN A 39 26.76 13.43 -9.30
N HIS A 40 27.87 12.70 -9.41
CA HIS A 40 27.94 11.38 -10.03
C HIS A 40 28.89 10.48 -9.25
N GLU A 41 28.73 9.17 -9.37
CA GLU A 41 29.64 8.20 -8.77
C GLU A 41 30.63 7.65 -9.80
N PRO A 42 31.84 7.27 -9.37
CA PRO A 42 32.72 6.47 -10.21
C PRO A 42 32.11 5.10 -10.47
N GLN A 43 32.15 4.67 -11.74
CA GLN A 43 31.62 3.36 -12.13
C GLN A 43 32.36 2.24 -11.38
N PRO A 44 31.66 1.17 -10.93
CA PRO A 44 32.25 0.13 -10.08
C PRO A 44 33.55 -0.46 -10.61
N HIS A 45 33.67 -0.67 -11.92
CA HIS A 45 34.86 -1.23 -12.55
C HIS A 45 36.09 -0.31 -12.50
N LEU A 46 35.91 1.01 -12.33
CA LEU A 46 37.01 1.98 -12.21
C LEU A 46 37.55 2.09 -10.77
N ARG A 47 36.76 1.68 -9.77
CA ARG A 47 37.08 1.84 -8.34
C ARG A 47 38.37 1.13 -7.92
N PRO A 48 38.69 -0.10 -8.39
CA PRO A 48 39.98 -0.74 -8.08
C PRO A 48 41.19 0.04 -8.61
N LYS A 49 41.10 0.59 -9.83
CA LYS A 49 42.16 1.41 -10.44
C LYS A 49 42.30 2.75 -9.70
N MET A 50 41.18 3.35 -9.29
CA MET A 50 41.17 4.57 -8.46
C MET A 50 41.82 4.36 -7.09
N ALA A 51 41.46 3.30 -6.38
CA ALA A 51 42.02 2.99 -5.06
C ALA A 51 43.54 2.83 -5.14
N LYS A 52 44.02 2.10 -6.16
CA LYS A 52 45.45 1.94 -6.46
C LYS A 52 46.15 3.26 -6.76
N LEU A 53 45.54 4.15 -7.56
CA LEU A 53 46.13 5.45 -7.89
C LEU A 53 46.15 6.42 -6.70
N LEU A 54 45.17 6.31 -5.80
CA LEU A 54 45.08 7.13 -4.60
C LEU A 54 45.90 6.58 -3.43
N GLY A 55 46.44 5.37 -3.55
CA GLY A 55 47.23 4.71 -2.49
C GLY A 55 46.38 4.27 -1.29
N VAL A 56 45.09 4.02 -1.51
CA VAL A 56 44.12 3.61 -0.48
C VAL A 56 43.56 2.22 -0.82
N THR A 57 43.03 1.54 0.18
CA THR A 57 42.27 0.29 -0.01
C THR A 57 40.93 0.57 -0.70
N LEU A 58 40.29 -0.47 -1.25
CA LEU A 58 38.98 -0.31 -1.88
C LEU A 58 37.92 0.12 -0.85
N ASP A 59 38.02 -0.35 0.38
CA ASP A 59 37.13 0.02 1.48
C ASP A 59 37.35 1.48 1.89
N GLU A 60 38.59 1.94 2.03
CA GLU A 60 38.90 3.36 2.28
C GLU A 60 38.44 4.25 1.12
N LEU A 61 38.52 3.79 -0.13
CA LEU A 61 37.94 4.52 -1.26
C LEU A 61 36.41 4.62 -1.14
N ILE A 62 35.74 3.56 -0.71
CA ILE A 62 34.31 3.58 -0.42
C ILE A 62 34.03 4.59 0.70
N GLU A 63 34.83 4.65 1.76
CA GLU A 63 34.69 5.68 2.80
C GLU A 63 34.93 7.11 2.29
N LEU A 64 35.84 7.31 1.34
CA LEU A 64 36.06 8.63 0.71
C LEU A 64 34.92 9.03 -0.24
N LEU A 65 34.21 8.05 -0.79
CA LEU A 65 33.07 8.25 -1.69
C LEU A 65 31.74 8.41 -0.94
N TYR A 66 31.59 7.75 0.20
CA TYR A 66 30.32 7.60 0.93
C TYR A 66 30.37 7.96 2.43
N GLY A 67 31.55 8.23 3.00
CA GLY A 67 31.78 8.41 4.45
C GLY A 67 32.03 7.08 5.19
N SER A 68 32.75 7.12 6.31
CA SER A 68 33.05 5.91 7.11
C SER A 68 31.80 5.39 7.85
N PRO A 69 31.53 4.06 7.84
CA PRO A 69 30.46 3.45 8.65
C PRO A 69 30.78 3.28 10.14
N ALA A 70 31.98 3.63 10.60
CA ALA A 70 32.47 3.25 11.93
C ALA A 70 32.98 4.44 12.76
N SER A 71 32.08 5.31 13.22
CA SER A 71 32.32 6.19 14.37
C SER A 71 31.03 6.77 14.97
N THR A 72 30.03 5.92 15.25
CA THR A 72 28.94 6.25 16.18
C THR A 72 28.59 5.06 17.06
N ALA A 73 29.61 4.48 17.71
CA ALA A 73 29.44 3.61 18.88
C ALA A 73 30.14 4.28 20.06
N GLY A 74 29.54 5.37 20.54
CA GLY A 74 30.00 6.12 21.70
C GLY A 74 28.80 6.82 22.33
N SER A 75 28.19 6.16 23.33
CA SER A 75 27.33 6.72 24.37
C SER A 75 26.69 8.09 24.07
N ARG A 76 25.53 8.11 23.39
CA ARG A 76 24.53 9.19 23.48
C ARG A 76 23.12 8.61 23.34
N ASP A 77 22.66 7.92 24.38
CA ASP A 77 21.23 7.67 24.66
C ASP A 77 20.49 8.95 25.10
N SER A 78 20.83 10.07 24.49
CA SER A 78 20.19 11.35 24.70
C SER A 78 20.33 12.17 23.42
N LEU A 79 19.25 12.18 22.63
CA LEU A 79 19.07 13.07 21.48
C LEU A 79 19.30 14.52 21.95
N PRO A 80 20.26 15.27 21.37
CA PRO A 80 20.39 16.68 21.71
C PRO A 80 19.13 17.41 21.26
N LEU A 81 18.44 18.08 22.19
CA LEU A 81 17.55 19.17 21.82
C LEU A 81 18.38 20.19 21.04
N LEU A 82 17.92 20.56 19.85
CA LEU A 82 18.53 21.60 19.01
C LEU A 82 18.66 22.88 19.84
N ALA A 83 19.88 23.40 19.92
CA ALA A 83 20.14 24.72 20.46
C ALA A 83 19.40 25.78 19.63
N THR A 84 18.72 26.67 20.32
CA THR A 84 17.90 27.75 19.80
C THR A 84 18.65 28.66 18.82
N GLY A 85 18.14 28.81 17.59
CA GLY A 85 18.29 30.06 16.81
C GLY A 85 18.53 29.95 15.30
N SER A 86 19.04 28.82 14.78
CA SER A 86 19.35 28.65 13.35
C SER A 86 18.93 27.26 12.88
N MET A 87 18.12 27.16 11.83
CA MET A 87 17.78 25.88 11.22
C MET A 87 19.04 25.27 10.58
N ASP A 88 19.34 24.02 10.93
CA ASP A 88 20.50 23.29 10.42
C ASP A 88 20.16 22.60 9.08
N TYR A 89 20.27 23.37 8.00
CA TYR A 89 19.95 22.89 6.65
C TYR A 89 20.92 21.84 6.14
N GLU A 90 22.18 21.84 6.60
CA GLU A 90 23.17 20.84 6.22
C GLU A 90 22.75 19.46 6.74
N THR A 91 22.41 19.37 8.04
CA THR A 91 21.90 18.12 8.61
C THR A 91 20.57 17.69 7.97
N TRP A 92 19.69 18.64 7.58
CA TRP A 92 18.46 18.29 6.87
C TRP A 92 18.76 17.69 5.48
N GLU A 93 19.65 18.29 4.70
CA GLU A 93 20.06 17.75 3.40
C GLU A 93 20.69 16.36 3.51
N GLU A 94 21.57 16.14 4.51
CA GLU A 94 22.14 14.82 4.80
C GLU A 94 21.08 13.79 5.14
N ASP A 95 20.10 14.16 5.99
CA ASP A 95 19.00 13.26 6.34
C ASP A 95 18.15 12.92 5.10
N LEU A 96 17.94 13.86 4.16
CA LEU A 96 17.26 13.55 2.90
C LEU A 96 18.05 12.60 1.99
N ASP A 97 19.38 12.73 1.95
CA ASP A 97 20.23 11.79 1.23
C ASP A 97 20.18 10.39 1.88
N ARG A 98 20.11 10.30 3.22
CA ARG A 98 19.86 9.04 3.95
C ARG A 98 18.46 8.46 3.66
N VAL A 99 17.44 9.30 3.50
CA VAL A 99 16.10 8.85 3.09
C VAL A 99 16.14 8.23 1.70
N LEU A 100 16.89 8.82 0.75
CA LEU A 100 17.09 8.24 -0.58
C LEU A 100 17.80 6.87 -0.52
N MET A 101 18.80 6.72 0.36
CA MET A 101 19.43 5.42 0.60
C MET A 101 18.45 4.40 1.22
N CYS A 102 17.54 4.86 2.09
CA CYS A 102 16.50 4.00 2.63
C CYS A 102 15.53 3.54 1.54
N LEU A 103 15.16 4.43 0.59
CA LEU A 103 14.34 4.09 -0.56
C LEU A 103 14.99 3.01 -1.43
N SER A 104 16.28 3.11 -1.74
CA SER A 104 16.96 2.11 -2.58
C SER A 104 17.07 0.72 -1.92
N ARG A 105 17.03 0.66 -0.59
CA ARG A 105 17.11 -0.58 0.20
C ARG A 105 15.74 -1.04 0.75
N GLN A 106 14.67 -0.31 0.44
CA GLN A 106 13.34 -0.52 1.03
C GLN A 106 13.36 -0.50 2.58
N ALA A 107 14.24 0.29 3.19
CA ALA A 107 14.35 0.47 4.65
C ALA A 107 13.33 1.49 5.18
N PHE A 108 12.04 1.19 5.00
CA PHE A 108 10.95 2.15 5.20
C PHE A 108 10.85 2.77 6.60
N PRO A 109 10.98 2.02 7.72
CA PRO A 109 10.85 2.61 9.06
C PRO A 109 11.87 3.72 9.32
N LEU A 110 13.14 3.50 8.91
CA LEU A 110 14.21 4.49 9.06
C LEU A 110 13.98 5.69 8.14
N GLY A 111 13.66 5.45 6.86
CA GLY A 111 13.38 6.53 5.91
C GLY A 111 12.23 7.43 6.37
N MET A 112 11.13 6.84 6.86
CA MET A 112 10.00 7.62 7.38
C MET A 112 10.36 8.39 8.64
N LYS A 113 11.17 7.82 9.54
CA LYS A 113 11.62 8.52 10.75
C LYS A 113 12.46 9.75 10.41
N LEU A 114 13.40 9.63 9.47
CA LEU A 114 14.26 10.73 9.03
C LEU A 114 13.47 11.83 8.32
N ALA A 115 12.56 11.47 7.42
CA ALA A 115 11.71 12.45 6.72
C ALA A 115 10.76 13.19 7.69
N ASN A 116 10.12 12.46 8.63
CA ASN A 116 9.17 13.07 9.56
C ASN A 116 9.82 13.93 10.64
N ARG A 117 11.09 13.67 11.00
CA ARG A 117 11.83 14.47 11.97
C ARG A 117 11.73 15.96 11.67
N TRP A 118 12.03 16.33 10.43
CA TRP A 118 12.02 17.73 10.00
C TRP A 118 10.61 18.26 9.74
N LEU A 119 9.74 17.44 9.17
CA LEU A 119 8.33 17.83 8.92
C LEU A 119 7.56 18.15 10.21
N ALA A 120 7.92 17.54 11.34
CA ALA A 120 7.28 17.76 12.64
C ALA A 120 7.89 18.93 13.43
N GLN A 121 9.12 19.33 13.13
CA GLN A 121 9.87 20.35 13.88
C GLN A 121 9.74 21.75 13.27
N CYS A 122 9.22 21.87 12.06
CA CYS A 122 9.16 23.13 11.33
C CYS A 122 7.72 23.52 10.99
N ASP A 123 7.36 24.78 11.27
CA ASP A 123 6.19 25.41 10.68
C ASP A 123 6.56 25.91 9.27
N PRO A 124 5.90 25.43 8.19
CA PRO A 124 6.17 25.87 6.83
C PRO A 124 6.06 27.38 6.63
N GLN A 125 5.21 28.07 7.42
CA GLN A 125 5.02 29.51 7.29
C GLN A 125 6.21 30.32 7.84
N SER A 126 7.02 29.73 8.71
CA SER A 126 8.19 30.38 9.31
C SER A 126 9.49 30.06 8.57
N LEU A 127 9.47 29.23 7.53
CA LEU A 127 10.67 28.82 6.78
C LEU A 127 11.03 29.86 5.71
N ASP A 128 12.34 30.06 5.54
CA ASP A 128 12.85 30.79 4.37
C ASP A 128 12.68 29.95 3.09
N HIS A 129 13.06 30.51 1.94
CA HIS A 129 12.92 29.86 0.64
C HIS A 129 13.67 28.52 0.56
N HIS A 130 14.85 28.39 1.20
CA HIS A 130 15.64 27.16 1.15
C HIS A 130 15.03 26.09 2.07
N GLY A 131 14.66 26.45 3.31
CA GLY A 131 13.95 25.58 4.24
C GLY A 131 12.63 25.08 3.65
N LEU A 132 11.84 25.95 3.02
CA LEU A 132 10.59 25.57 2.37
C LEU A 132 10.82 24.62 1.17
N TYR A 133 11.92 24.78 0.44
CA TYR A 133 12.30 23.84 -0.61
C TYR A 133 12.69 22.45 -0.05
N LEU A 134 13.45 22.41 1.05
CA LEU A 134 13.78 21.17 1.75
C LEU A 134 12.53 20.50 2.35
N TYR A 135 11.59 21.28 2.86
CA TYR A 135 10.28 20.80 3.30
C TYR A 135 9.51 20.12 2.18
N GLY A 136 9.40 20.78 1.02
CA GLY A 136 8.78 20.20 -0.17
C GLY A 136 9.46 18.91 -0.63
N ARG A 137 10.81 18.86 -0.61
CA ARG A 137 11.57 17.64 -0.92
C ARG A 137 11.31 16.52 0.08
N SER A 138 11.22 16.84 1.37
CA SER A 138 10.92 15.88 2.44
C SER A 138 9.56 15.22 2.22
N LEU A 139 8.54 16.01 1.86
CA LEU A 139 7.22 15.50 1.51
C LEU A 139 7.25 14.58 0.29
N VAL A 140 7.99 14.93 -0.77
CA VAL A 140 8.14 14.05 -1.95
C VAL A 140 8.77 12.71 -1.57
N LEU A 141 9.85 12.71 -0.79
CA LEU A 141 10.50 11.47 -0.38
C LEU A 141 9.63 10.63 0.56
N LEU A 142 8.89 11.27 1.47
CA LEU A 142 7.91 10.58 2.30
C LEU A 142 6.79 9.96 1.46
N GLY A 143 6.34 10.68 0.42
CA GLY A 143 5.41 10.18 -0.57
C GLY A 143 5.93 8.95 -1.30
N HIS A 144 7.21 8.93 -1.71
CA HIS A 144 7.82 7.75 -2.35
C HIS A 144 7.84 6.54 -1.40
N LEU A 145 8.26 6.73 -0.14
CA LEU A 145 8.30 5.67 0.86
C LEU A 145 6.91 5.06 1.05
N ARG A 146 5.88 5.91 1.18
CA ARG A 146 4.48 5.48 1.33
C ARG A 146 3.94 4.82 0.08
N SER A 147 4.27 5.30 -1.12
CA SER A 147 3.81 4.66 -2.36
C SER A 147 4.43 3.28 -2.53
N ASP A 148 5.72 3.12 -2.24
CA ASP A 148 6.40 1.82 -2.32
C ASP A 148 5.85 0.82 -1.28
N GLN A 149 5.41 1.29 -0.11
CA GLN A 149 4.68 0.49 0.88
C GLN A 149 3.19 0.28 0.55
N GLY A 150 2.67 0.82 -0.54
CA GLY A 150 1.25 0.71 -0.91
C GLY A 150 0.28 1.60 -0.11
N ILE A 151 0.78 2.57 0.65
CA ILE A 151 -0.03 3.56 1.39
C ILE A 151 -0.39 4.73 0.46
N LEU A 152 -1.41 4.52 -0.37
CA LEU A 152 -1.72 5.42 -1.49
C LEU A 152 -2.64 6.59 -1.13
N ARG A 153 -3.72 6.35 -0.35
CA ARG A 153 -4.77 7.32 -0.03
C ARG A 153 -4.96 7.54 1.48
N GLY A 154 -5.57 8.67 1.85
CA GLY A 154 -5.81 9.08 3.24
C GLY A 154 -4.88 10.22 3.70
N PRO A 155 -5.07 10.78 4.91
CA PRO A 155 -4.34 11.97 5.39
C PRO A 155 -2.83 11.78 5.56
N ARG A 156 -2.37 10.54 5.76
CA ARG A 156 -0.95 10.16 5.88
C ARG A 156 -0.55 9.19 4.78
N SER A 157 -0.83 9.56 3.54
CA SER A 157 -0.57 8.74 2.37
C SER A 157 0.34 9.42 1.35
N ALA A 158 0.78 8.67 0.35
CA ALA A 158 1.52 9.21 -0.78
C ALA A 158 0.76 10.36 -1.47
N GLN A 159 -0.55 10.20 -1.71
CA GLN A 159 -1.38 11.26 -2.29
C GLN A 159 -1.38 12.54 -1.44
N ALA A 160 -1.52 12.41 -0.11
CA ALA A 160 -1.52 13.57 0.78
C ALA A 160 -0.17 14.29 0.81
N ASP A 161 0.94 13.53 0.90
CA ASP A 161 2.27 14.14 0.92
C ASP A 161 2.61 14.81 -0.41
N TYR A 162 2.31 14.16 -1.55
CA TYR A 162 2.47 14.79 -2.86
C TYR A 162 1.56 16.01 -3.02
N GLY A 163 0.33 15.96 -2.52
CA GLY A 163 -0.58 17.11 -2.53
C GLY A 163 -0.01 18.32 -1.77
N ARG A 164 0.57 18.09 -0.59
CA ARG A 164 1.25 19.13 0.19
C ARG A 164 2.53 19.61 -0.50
N ALA A 165 3.32 18.70 -1.08
CA ALA A 165 4.52 19.05 -1.82
C ALA A 165 4.18 19.92 -3.05
N LEU A 166 3.06 19.62 -3.72
CA LEU A 166 2.56 20.39 -4.85
C LEU A 166 2.25 21.83 -4.43
N GLN A 167 1.53 22.01 -3.32
CA GLN A 167 1.23 23.33 -2.75
C GLN A 167 2.53 24.11 -2.45
N VAL A 168 3.49 23.46 -1.79
CA VAL A 168 4.80 24.05 -1.45
C VAL A 168 5.57 24.48 -2.70
N PHE A 169 5.68 23.62 -3.72
CA PHE A 169 6.40 23.97 -4.95
C PHE A 169 5.68 24.98 -5.83
N THR A 170 4.34 25.04 -5.76
CA THR A 170 3.56 26.12 -6.38
C THR A 170 3.84 27.45 -5.69
N GLN A 171 3.88 27.49 -4.35
CA GLN A 171 4.26 28.69 -3.59
C GLN A 171 5.68 29.17 -3.94
N LEU A 172 6.62 28.23 -4.05
CA LEU A 172 8.01 28.51 -4.48
C LEU A 172 8.14 28.84 -5.98
N GLN A 173 7.03 28.85 -6.73
CA GLN A 173 7.00 29.04 -8.18
C GLN A 173 7.93 28.08 -8.96
N ASN A 174 8.25 26.92 -8.39
CA ASN A 174 9.13 25.93 -8.99
C ASN A 174 8.36 25.03 -9.97
N GLN A 175 8.13 25.56 -11.17
CA GLN A 175 7.31 24.91 -12.20
C GLN A 175 7.79 23.50 -12.60
N ARG A 176 9.11 23.26 -12.55
CA ARG A 176 9.68 21.92 -12.79
C ARG A 176 9.27 20.92 -11.71
N ARG A 177 9.39 21.31 -10.43
CA ARG A 177 8.98 20.44 -9.31
C ARG A 177 7.47 20.22 -9.28
N VAL A 178 6.68 21.25 -9.60
CA VAL A 178 5.22 21.12 -9.77
C VAL A 178 4.88 20.03 -10.78
N ALA A 179 5.48 20.06 -11.98
CA ALA A 179 5.22 19.04 -13.00
C ALA A 179 5.69 17.63 -12.56
N GLN A 180 6.83 17.53 -11.88
CA GLN A 180 7.31 16.25 -11.32
C GLN A 180 6.35 15.68 -10.27
N VAL A 181 5.79 16.51 -9.40
CA VAL A 181 4.82 16.06 -8.39
C VAL A 181 3.48 15.69 -9.03
N GLN A 182 3.04 16.41 -10.07
CA GLN A 182 1.86 16.03 -10.86
C GLN A 182 2.03 14.64 -11.52
N LEU A 183 3.24 14.33 -11.99
CA LEU A 183 3.58 13.01 -12.51
C LEU A 183 3.50 11.93 -11.42
N LEU A 184 4.03 12.17 -10.22
CA LEU A 184 3.92 11.24 -9.09
C LEU A 184 2.47 11.03 -8.63
N LEU A 185 1.64 12.07 -8.66
CA LEU A 185 0.20 11.95 -8.37
C LEU A 185 -0.53 11.08 -9.42
N ALA A 186 -0.11 11.12 -10.68
CA ALA A 186 -0.64 10.22 -11.71
C ALA A 186 -0.25 8.75 -11.45
N VAL A 187 0.97 8.50 -10.94
CA VAL A 187 1.40 7.17 -10.48
C VAL A 187 0.51 6.64 -9.36
N VAL A 188 0.17 7.48 -8.36
CA VAL A 188 -0.73 7.05 -7.28
C VAL A 188 -2.13 6.69 -7.79
N ILE A 189 -2.63 7.39 -8.81
CA ILE A 189 -3.93 7.10 -9.45
C ILE A 189 -3.89 5.75 -10.18
N GLU A 190 -2.82 5.47 -10.92
CA GLU A 190 -2.60 4.18 -11.56
C GLU A 190 -2.56 3.06 -10.53
N MET A 191 -1.77 3.22 -9.47
CA MET A 191 -1.62 2.23 -8.40
C MET A 191 -2.92 2.01 -7.61
N SER A 192 -3.84 3.00 -7.63
CA SER A 192 -5.18 2.88 -7.04
C SER A 192 -6.21 2.23 -7.98
N GLY A 193 -5.80 1.77 -9.17
CA GLY A 193 -6.67 1.08 -10.13
C GLY A 193 -7.44 1.98 -11.09
N HIS A 194 -7.28 3.31 -11.05
CA HIS A 194 -7.95 4.23 -11.98
C HIS A 194 -7.14 4.40 -13.28
N LEU A 195 -7.05 3.32 -14.05
CA LEU A 195 -6.08 3.18 -15.14
C LEU A 195 -6.30 4.18 -16.29
N TYR A 196 -7.54 4.38 -16.74
CA TYR A 196 -7.83 5.35 -17.81
C TYR A 196 -7.58 6.80 -17.40
N ASP A 197 -7.88 7.15 -16.14
CA ASP A 197 -7.59 8.48 -15.61
C ASP A 197 -6.08 8.73 -15.49
N ALA A 198 -5.33 7.71 -15.06
CA ALA A 198 -3.87 7.76 -15.04
C ALA A 198 -3.30 7.93 -16.45
N ALA A 199 -3.75 7.13 -17.43
CA ALA A 199 -3.33 7.22 -18.82
C ALA A 199 -3.56 8.62 -19.41
N ARG A 200 -4.73 9.23 -19.14
CA ARG A 200 -5.04 10.60 -19.56
C ARG A 200 -4.06 11.62 -18.97
N ARG A 201 -3.77 11.53 -17.66
CA ARG A 201 -2.83 12.43 -16.99
C ARG A 201 -1.40 12.26 -17.49
N TYR A 202 -0.94 11.02 -17.65
CA TYR A 202 0.38 10.75 -18.22
C TYR A 202 0.52 11.29 -19.64
N ARG A 203 -0.53 11.19 -20.47
CA ARG A 203 -0.50 11.72 -21.84
C ARG A 203 -0.31 13.23 -21.86
N MET A 204 -0.99 13.96 -20.98
CA MET A 204 -0.76 15.41 -20.82
C MET A 204 0.68 15.73 -20.40
N LEU A 205 1.26 14.92 -19.51
CA LEU A 205 2.60 15.12 -18.98
C LEU A 205 3.71 14.66 -19.94
N ALA A 206 3.43 13.72 -20.83
CA ALA A 206 4.37 13.22 -21.84
C ALA A 206 4.83 14.30 -22.81
N ASP A 207 4.05 15.38 -22.97
CA ASP A 207 4.36 16.55 -23.80
C ASP A 207 4.62 17.82 -22.98
N ASP A 208 4.65 17.73 -21.64
CA ASP A 208 4.84 18.90 -20.77
C ASP A 208 6.31 19.38 -20.80
N PRO A 209 6.60 20.61 -21.29
CA PRO A 209 7.96 21.12 -21.42
C PRO A 209 8.66 21.37 -20.07
N ARG A 210 7.90 21.44 -18.96
CA ARG A 210 8.46 21.60 -17.61
C ARG A 210 9.17 20.34 -17.13
N LEU A 211 8.84 19.19 -17.68
CA LEU A 211 9.47 17.91 -17.38
C LEU A 211 10.77 17.71 -18.17
N SER A 212 11.66 16.88 -17.63
CA SER A 212 12.87 16.49 -18.37
C SER A 212 12.53 15.56 -19.55
N PRO A 213 13.39 15.43 -20.58
CA PRO A 213 13.19 14.46 -21.65
C PRO A 213 12.98 13.03 -21.13
N ARG A 214 13.70 12.64 -20.07
CA ARG A 214 13.55 11.35 -19.39
C ARG A 214 12.16 11.21 -18.75
N ASP A 215 11.72 12.21 -17.99
CA ASP A 215 10.40 12.18 -17.32
C ASP A 215 9.24 12.15 -18.33
N ARG A 216 9.37 12.86 -19.46
CA ARG A 216 8.41 12.78 -20.58
C ARG A 216 8.37 11.38 -21.21
N ALA A 217 9.53 10.75 -21.40
CA ALA A 217 9.61 9.38 -21.89
C ALA A 217 9.00 8.38 -20.90
N ARG A 218 9.23 8.55 -19.59
CA ARG A 218 8.56 7.78 -18.52
C ARG A 218 7.05 7.95 -18.53
N ALA A 219 6.56 9.18 -18.61
CA ALA A 219 5.12 9.44 -18.71
C ALA A 219 4.52 8.71 -19.91
N GLN A 220 5.17 8.74 -21.08
CA GLN A 220 4.71 7.99 -22.26
C GLN A 220 4.73 6.46 -22.05
N LEU A 221 5.76 5.91 -21.42
CA LEU A 221 5.80 4.49 -21.05
C LEU A 221 4.64 4.13 -20.11
N TRP A 222 4.33 5.01 -19.16
CA TRP A 222 3.25 4.81 -18.19
C TRP A 222 1.85 4.99 -18.78
N VAL A 223 1.68 5.80 -19.85
CA VAL A 223 0.45 5.76 -20.67
C VAL A 223 0.21 4.33 -21.16
N GLY A 224 1.21 3.73 -21.81
CA GLY A 224 1.12 2.36 -22.29
C GLY A 224 0.89 1.36 -21.15
N THR A 225 1.59 1.52 -20.03
CA THR A 225 1.46 0.62 -18.86
C THR A 225 0.04 0.62 -18.30
N ALA A 226 -0.56 1.79 -18.14
CA ALA A 226 -1.93 1.92 -17.65
C ALA A 226 -2.94 1.33 -18.64
N LEU A 227 -2.78 1.55 -19.95
CA LEU A 227 -3.64 0.97 -20.99
C LEU A 227 -3.53 -0.56 -21.05
N SER A 228 -2.33 -1.11 -20.99
CA SER A 228 -2.10 -2.56 -20.99
C SER A 228 -2.74 -3.22 -19.77
N LYS A 229 -2.60 -2.63 -18.57
CA LYS A 229 -3.30 -3.09 -17.36
C LYS A 229 -4.83 -3.04 -17.49
N ALA A 230 -5.36 -2.11 -18.30
CA ALA A 230 -6.79 -2.00 -18.57
C ALA A 230 -7.27 -2.95 -19.69
N GLY A 231 -6.38 -3.77 -20.26
CA GLY A 231 -6.69 -4.71 -21.35
C GLY A 231 -6.56 -4.13 -22.76
N ALA A 232 -6.32 -2.81 -22.91
CA ALA A 232 -6.15 -2.13 -24.19
C ALA A 232 -4.70 -2.27 -24.72
N ASN A 233 -4.27 -3.52 -24.96
CA ASN A 233 -2.88 -3.82 -25.30
C ASN A 233 -2.47 -3.35 -26.70
N ASP A 234 -3.43 -3.27 -27.62
CA ASP A 234 -3.28 -2.75 -28.98
C ASP A 234 -2.95 -1.24 -28.98
N GLU A 235 -3.59 -0.47 -28.11
CA GLU A 235 -3.25 0.94 -27.89
C GLU A 235 -1.96 1.11 -27.06
N ALA A 236 -1.66 0.18 -26.16
CA ALA A 236 -0.52 0.26 -25.26
C ALA A 236 0.83 0.09 -25.97
N VAL A 237 0.95 -0.92 -26.85
CA VAL A 237 2.22 -1.29 -27.49
C VAL A 237 2.87 -0.11 -28.24
N PRO A 238 2.18 0.63 -29.13
CA PRO A 238 2.77 1.76 -29.84
C PRO A 238 3.33 2.84 -28.91
N MET A 239 2.65 3.11 -27.79
CA MET A 239 3.09 4.09 -26.79
C MET A 239 4.38 3.63 -26.12
N MET A 240 4.45 2.36 -25.72
CA MET A 240 5.63 1.78 -25.08
C MET A 240 6.83 1.67 -26.04
N THR A 241 6.61 1.26 -27.29
CA THR A 241 7.67 1.19 -28.31
C THR A 241 8.28 2.56 -28.60
N SER A 242 7.43 3.59 -28.70
CA SER A 242 7.88 4.97 -28.87
C SER A 242 8.69 5.47 -27.66
N ALA A 243 8.26 5.15 -26.44
CA ALA A 243 9.01 5.45 -25.22
C ALA A 243 10.36 4.71 -25.17
N LEU A 244 10.40 3.44 -25.56
CA LEU A 244 11.62 2.65 -25.65
C LEU A 244 12.66 3.31 -26.56
N GLY A 245 12.24 3.75 -27.74
CA GLY A 245 13.12 4.49 -28.66
C GLY A 245 13.63 5.82 -28.08
N LYS A 246 12.87 6.46 -27.18
CA LYS A 246 13.35 7.64 -26.44
C LYS A 246 14.41 7.27 -25.40
N PHE A 247 14.25 6.18 -24.65
CA PHE A 247 15.25 5.76 -23.66
C PHE A 247 16.59 5.36 -24.29
N VAL A 248 16.57 4.72 -25.47
CA VAL A 248 17.81 4.44 -26.24
C VAL A 248 18.54 5.74 -26.57
N ARG A 249 17.83 6.76 -27.07
CA ARG A 249 18.44 8.06 -27.41
C ARG A 249 18.93 8.84 -26.20
N LEU A 250 18.38 8.58 -25.03
CA LEU A 250 18.73 9.25 -23.78
C LEU A 250 19.80 8.50 -22.97
N ASP A 251 20.22 7.30 -23.41
CA ASP A 251 21.15 6.43 -22.69
C ASP A 251 20.67 6.04 -21.27
N GLU A 252 19.36 5.80 -21.13
CA GLU A 252 18.71 5.50 -19.85
C GLU A 252 18.49 3.97 -19.69
N ALA A 253 19.55 3.25 -19.28
CA ALA A 253 19.55 1.78 -19.21
C ALA A 253 18.46 1.18 -18.29
N GLU A 254 18.22 1.79 -17.13
CA GLU A 254 17.18 1.32 -16.18
C GLU A 254 15.78 1.40 -16.80
N ASP A 255 15.44 2.55 -17.36
CA ASP A 255 14.12 2.80 -17.94
C ASP A 255 13.94 2.02 -19.26
N TRP A 256 15.03 1.78 -19.99
CA TRP A 256 15.07 0.91 -21.15
C TRP A 256 14.75 -0.54 -20.81
N SER A 257 15.37 -1.09 -19.75
CA SER A 257 15.09 -2.46 -19.27
C SER A 257 13.64 -2.58 -18.77
N LEU A 258 13.16 -1.58 -18.02
CA LEU A 258 11.76 -1.53 -17.58
C LEU A 258 10.79 -1.48 -18.78
N ALA A 259 11.10 -0.71 -19.82
CA ALA A 259 10.26 -0.63 -21.02
C ALA A 259 10.15 -1.98 -21.75
N HIS A 260 11.24 -2.75 -21.80
CA HIS A 260 11.22 -4.13 -22.32
C HIS A 260 10.29 -5.04 -21.51
N GLN A 261 10.37 -5.00 -20.18
CA GLN A 261 9.46 -5.77 -19.31
C GLN A 261 7.99 -5.40 -19.54
N LYS A 262 7.68 -4.10 -19.72
CA LYS A 262 6.31 -3.64 -19.98
C LYS A 262 5.81 -4.06 -21.37
N LEU A 263 6.67 -3.99 -22.39
CA LEU A 263 6.35 -4.48 -23.73
C LEU A 263 6.09 -5.98 -23.75
N ALA A 264 6.89 -6.76 -23.01
CA ALA A 264 6.68 -8.19 -22.86
C ALA A 264 5.27 -8.50 -22.33
N LEU A 265 4.85 -7.81 -21.26
CA LEU A 265 3.51 -7.98 -20.68
C LEU A 265 2.39 -7.52 -21.62
N ALA A 266 2.58 -6.44 -22.38
CA ALA A 266 1.59 -5.98 -23.35
C ALA A 266 1.44 -6.96 -24.53
N HIS A 267 2.53 -7.49 -25.05
CA HIS A 267 2.50 -8.53 -26.10
C HIS A 267 1.89 -9.84 -25.60
N ARG A 268 2.15 -10.23 -24.36
CA ARG A 268 1.45 -11.34 -23.69
C ARG A 268 -0.07 -11.10 -23.69
N GLY A 269 -0.50 -9.88 -23.35
CA GLY A 269 -1.91 -9.50 -23.37
C GLY A 269 -2.57 -9.51 -24.76
N LEU A 270 -1.79 -9.42 -25.84
CA LEU A 270 -2.25 -9.62 -27.22
C LEU A 270 -2.27 -11.10 -27.65
N GLY A 271 -1.76 -12.02 -26.82
CA GLY A 271 -1.55 -13.42 -27.18
C GLY A 271 -0.31 -13.67 -28.05
N ASP A 272 0.53 -12.66 -28.29
CA ASP A 272 1.79 -12.79 -29.03
C ASP A 272 2.92 -13.20 -28.08
N LEU A 273 2.89 -14.47 -27.67
CA LEU A 273 3.85 -15.03 -26.71
C LEU A 273 5.29 -15.02 -27.25
N THR A 274 5.48 -15.16 -28.56
CA THR A 274 6.81 -15.11 -29.19
C THR A 274 7.47 -13.76 -28.96
N ARG A 275 6.78 -12.65 -29.25
CA ARG A 275 7.32 -11.32 -28.98
C ARG A 275 7.42 -11.04 -27.49
N ALA A 276 6.46 -11.53 -26.70
CA ALA A 276 6.50 -11.37 -25.25
C ALA A 276 7.81 -11.94 -24.67
N THR A 277 8.14 -13.18 -25.02
CA THR A 277 9.38 -13.85 -24.58
C THR A 277 10.63 -13.11 -25.06
N GLN A 278 10.68 -12.71 -26.35
CA GLN A 278 11.82 -11.93 -26.87
C GLN A 278 12.08 -10.64 -26.08
N TYR A 279 11.03 -9.88 -25.76
CA TYR A 279 11.18 -8.66 -24.95
C TYR A 279 11.59 -8.97 -23.51
N MET A 280 11.11 -10.08 -22.94
CA MET A 280 11.47 -10.48 -21.58
C MET A 280 12.93 -10.94 -21.50
N ASP A 281 13.39 -11.77 -22.44
CA ASP A 281 14.78 -12.26 -22.49
C ASP A 281 15.76 -11.09 -22.56
N VAL A 282 15.48 -10.10 -23.41
CA VAL A 282 16.30 -8.89 -23.51
C VAL A 282 16.37 -8.14 -22.17
N ALA A 283 15.26 -8.07 -21.42
CA ALA A 283 15.25 -7.44 -20.10
C ALA A 283 16.01 -8.26 -19.04
N LEU A 284 15.96 -9.60 -19.12
CA LEU A 284 16.64 -10.50 -18.19
C LEU A 284 18.15 -10.53 -18.42
N ASP A 285 18.60 -10.48 -19.67
CA ASP A 285 20.02 -10.41 -20.06
C ASP A 285 20.68 -9.09 -19.70
N HIS A 286 19.87 -8.04 -19.49
CA HIS A 286 20.32 -6.70 -19.13
C HIS A 286 19.68 -6.26 -17.80
N PRO A 287 19.98 -6.96 -16.68
CA PRO A 287 19.45 -6.60 -15.39
C PRO A 287 19.97 -5.22 -14.99
N CYS A 288 19.08 -4.32 -14.57
CA CYS A 288 19.45 -2.99 -14.16
C CYS A 288 19.01 -2.73 -12.72
N GLY A 289 20.01 -2.64 -11.83
CA GLY A 289 19.86 -2.44 -10.40
C GLY A 289 19.49 -3.71 -9.61
N ASP A 290 19.99 -3.77 -8.38
CA ASP A 290 19.87 -4.93 -7.47
C ASP A 290 19.00 -4.62 -6.24
N SER A 291 18.13 -3.59 -6.32
CA SER A 291 17.22 -3.30 -5.21
C SER A 291 16.15 -4.40 -5.09
N PRO A 292 15.69 -4.72 -3.86
CA PRO A 292 14.55 -5.61 -3.65
C PRO A 292 13.34 -5.28 -4.54
N MET A 293 13.00 -4.00 -4.70
CA MET A 293 11.90 -3.57 -5.58
C MET A 293 12.13 -3.96 -7.06
N GLN A 294 13.34 -3.77 -7.59
CA GLN A 294 13.65 -4.13 -8.97
C GLN A 294 13.58 -5.64 -9.19
N GLN A 295 14.12 -6.42 -8.25
CA GLN A 295 14.06 -7.87 -8.29
C GLN A 295 12.61 -8.37 -8.26
N VAL A 296 11.78 -7.88 -7.33
CA VAL A 296 10.36 -8.25 -7.24
C VAL A 296 9.63 -7.94 -8.55
N ARG A 297 9.83 -6.75 -9.13
CA ARG A 297 9.17 -6.35 -10.40
C ARG A 297 9.58 -7.24 -11.57
N ARG A 298 10.88 -7.54 -11.69
CA ARG A 298 11.42 -8.40 -12.76
C ARG A 298 10.89 -9.83 -12.63
N ASP A 299 11.00 -10.41 -11.44
CA ASP A 299 10.59 -11.79 -11.18
C ASP A 299 9.06 -11.95 -11.37
N THR A 300 8.28 -10.97 -10.94
CA THR A 300 6.82 -10.94 -11.16
C THR A 300 6.48 -10.88 -12.65
N ALA A 301 7.17 -10.03 -13.43
CA ALA A 301 6.92 -9.91 -14.86
C ALA A 301 7.29 -11.19 -15.60
N HIS A 302 8.45 -11.78 -15.29
CA HIS A 302 8.92 -13.03 -15.86
C HIS A 302 7.97 -14.19 -15.54
N ALA A 303 7.58 -14.34 -14.26
CA ALA A 303 6.62 -15.35 -13.84
C ALA A 303 5.28 -15.23 -14.57
N HIS A 304 4.81 -14.01 -14.84
CA HIS A 304 3.57 -13.81 -15.58
C HIS A 304 3.66 -14.36 -17.02
N LEU A 305 4.83 -14.30 -17.66
CA LEU A 305 5.06 -14.97 -18.95
C LEU A 305 5.10 -16.49 -18.79
N LEU A 306 5.88 -17.02 -17.84
CA LEU A 306 5.99 -18.46 -17.58
C LEU A 306 4.61 -19.10 -17.36
N LEU A 307 3.72 -18.43 -16.63
CA LEU A 307 2.36 -18.89 -16.42
C LEU A 307 1.52 -19.02 -17.70
N SER A 308 1.95 -18.42 -18.82
CA SER A 308 1.22 -18.47 -20.10
C SER A 308 1.42 -19.79 -20.85
N ASP A 309 2.52 -20.50 -20.60
CA ASP A 309 2.87 -21.78 -21.22
C ASP A 309 2.71 -22.92 -20.21
N PRO A 310 1.90 -23.96 -20.49
CA PRO A 310 1.79 -25.13 -19.64
C PRO A 310 3.12 -25.77 -19.24
N ALA A 311 4.14 -25.74 -20.12
CA ALA A 311 5.42 -26.40 -19.87
C ALA A 311 6.29 -25.68 -18.82
N THR A 312 6.10 -24.38 -18.63
CA THR A 312 6.89 -23.54 -17.70
C THR A 312 6.06 -23.03 -16.51
N ARG A 313 4.83 -23.53 -16.37
CA ARG A 313 3.85 -23.02 -15.41
C ARG A 313 4.25 -23.24 -13.94
N ASP A 314 4.79 -24.42 -13.62
CA ASP A 314 5.29 -24.73 -12.26
C ASP A 314 6.46 -23.82 -11.86
N GLU A 315 7.34 -23.51 -12.82
CA GLU A 315 8.42 -22.54 -12.64
C GLU A 315 7.85 -21.13 -12.42
N GLY A 316 6.79 -20.76 -13.14
CA GLY A 316 6.03 -19.53 -12.95
C GLY A 316 5.51 -19.38 -11.51
N PHE A 317 4.82 -20.39 -10.98
CA PHE A 317 4.33 -20.38 -9.59
C PHE A 317 5.47 -20.32 -8.58
N THR A 318 6.55 -21.09 -8.79
CA THR A 318 7.73 -21.06 -7.92
C THR A 318 8.38 -19.68 -7.89
N THR A 319 8.43 -19.01 -9.04
CA THR A 319 8.97 -17.65 -9.17
C THR A 319 8.07 -16.62 -8.47
N LEU A 320 6.74 -16.72 -8.60
CA LEU A 320 5.81 -15.86 -7.85
C LEU A 320 5.92 -16.04 -6.34
N GLU A 321 6.05 -17.27 -5.85
CA GLU A 321 6.21 -17.57 -4.42
C GLU A 321 7.48 -16.91 -3.86
N ARG A 322 8.62 -17.08 -4.54
CA ARG A 322 9.89 -16.42 -4.15
C ARG A 322 9.76 -14.89 -4.18
N SER A 323 9.12 -14.36 -5.21
CA SER A 323 8.90 -12.91 -5.37
C SER A 323 8.00 -12.35 -4.26
N LEU A 324 6.96 -13.10 -3.86
CA LEU A 324 6.06 -12.73 -2.76
C LEU A 324 6.81 -12.68 -1.43
N GLN A 325 7.60 -13.71 -1.12
CA GLN A 325 8.40 -13.76 0.11
C GLN A 325 9.36 -12.56 0.19
N LEU A 326 10.03 -12.23 -0.92
CA LEU A 326 10.90 -11.06 -0.99
C LEU A 326 10.13 -9.74 -0.82
N ALA A 327 8.95 -9.63 -1.43
CA ALA A 327 8.09 -8.46 -1.28
C ALA A 327 7.63 -8.27 0.17
N GLU A 328 7.19 -9.32 0.84
CA GLU A 328 6.76 -9.30 2.25
C GLU A 328 7.91 -8.95 3.19
N GLN A 329 9.07 -9.59 3.00
CA GLN A 329 10.29 -9.32 3.79
C GLN A 329 10.68 -7.84 3.76
N HIS A 330 10.52 -7.19 2.61
CA HIS A 330 10.89 -5.78 2.43
C HIS A 330 9.72 -4.81 2.61
N GLY A 331 8.50 -5.25 2.93
CA GLY A 331 7.36 -4.35 3.15
C GLY A 331 6.75 -3.78 1.88
N LEU A 332 6.92 -4.45 0.74
CA LEU A 332 6.42 -4.06 -0.59
C LEU A 332 4.96 -4.49 -0.81
N MET A 333 4.06 -4.00 0.03
CA MET A 333 2.69 -4.51 0.13
C MET A 333 1.88 -4.36 -1.16
N HIS A 334 2.10 -3.30 -1.94
CA HIS A 334 1.44 -3.14 -3.24
C HIS A 334 1.86 -4.23 -4.23
N GLN A 335 3.15 -4.58 -4.25
CA GLN A 335 3.69 -5.61 -5.12
C GLN A 335 3.24 -7.00 -4.67
N ALA A 336 3.24 -7.26 -3.36
CA ALA A 336 2.71 -8.50 -2.78
C ALA A 336 1.24 -8.72 -3.19
N ALA A 337 0.39 -7.71 -3.07
CA ALA A 337 -1.02 -7.78 -3.50
C ALA A 337 -1.16 -8.09 -5.00
N SER A 338 -0.31 -7.48 -5.84
CA SER A 338 -0.29 -7.77 -7.28
C SER A 338 0.14 -9.20 -7.57
N ILE A 339 1.14 -9.74 -6.87
CA ILE A 339 1.63 -11.11 -7.03
C ILE A 339 0.55 -12.12 -6.65
N ILE A 340 -0.11 -11.90 -5.51
CA ILE A 340 -1.24 -12.73 -5.04
C ILE A 340 -2.35 -12.75 -6.09
N SER A 341 -2.72 -11.58 -6.64
CA SER A 341 -3.76 -11.49 -7.68
C SER A 341 -3.39 -12.23 -8.97
N ILE A 342 -2.13 -12.14 -9.42
CA ILE A 342 -1.65 -12.88 -10.60
C ILE A 342 -1.70 -14.39 -10.34
N ARG A 343 -1.22 -14.83 -9.17
CA ARG A 343 -1.25 -16.24 -8.78
C ARG A 343 -2.67 -16.80 -8.76
N GLN A 344 -3.59 -16.13 -8.09
CA GLN A 344 -4.99 -16.54 -8.01
C GLN A 344 -5.64 -16.64 -9.40
N SER A 345 -5.33 -15.68 -10.29
CA SER A 345 -5.82 -15.71 -11.68
C SER A 345 -5.29 -16.93 -12.44
N ALA A 346 -4.02 -17.27 -12.26
CA ALA A 346 -3.41 -18.44 -12.89
C ALA A 346 -3.91 -19.79 -12.31
N GLU A 347 -4.15 -19.86 -11.00
CA GLU A 347 -4.73 -21.04 -10.35
C GLU A 347 -6.17 -21.29 -10.85
N GLN A 348 -6.96 -20.23 -11.01
CA GLN A 348 -8.30 -20.32 -11.62
C GLN A 348 -8.25 -20.81 -13.07
N GLU A 349 -7.29 -20.34 -13.86
CA GLU A 349 -7.06 -20.84 -15.22
C GLU A 349 -6.69 -22.34 -15.26
N ASP A 350 -5.91 -22.84 -14.29
CA ASP A 350 -5.57 -24.26 -14.20
C ASP A 350 -6.76 -25.13 -13.82
N GLN A 351 -7.57 -24.66 -12.87
CA GLN A 351 -8.84 -25.31 -12.54
C GLN A 351 -9.74 -25.41 -13.78
N ARG A 352 -9.80 -24.36 -14.61
CA ARG A 352 -10.53 -24.38 -15.89
C ARG A 352 -9.93 -25.36 -16.92
N ARG A 353 -8.60 -25.48 -17.00
CA ARG A 353 -7.90 -26.37 -17.95
C ARG A 353 -7.96 -27.85 -17.56
N GLY A 354 -7.82 -28.17 -16.27
CA GLY A 354 -7.90 -29.54 -15.74
C GLY A 354 -9.28 -30.19 -15.88
N THR A 355 -10.33 -29.39 -16.03
CA THR A 355 -11.72 -29.84 -16.13
C THR A 355 -12.09 -30.38 -17.53
N ARG A 356 -11.19 -30.33 -18.54
CA ARG A 356 -11.46 -30.79 -19.92
C ARG A 356 -11.36 -32.30 -20.18
N SER A 357 -10.93 -33.13 -19.22
CA SER A 357 -10.65 -34.57 -19.47
C SER A 357 -11.63 -35.59 -18.88
N ILE A 358 -12.71 -35.18 -18.20
CA ILE A 358 -13.70 -36.14 -17.69
C ILE A 358 -15.10 -35.55 -17.92
N PHE A 359 -15.91 -36.25 -18.71
CA PHE A 359 -17.34 -35.96 -18.86
C PHE A 359 -18.04 -36.26 -17.52
N VAL A 360 -18.05 -35.28 -16.64
CA VAL A 360 -18.98 -35.13 -15.53
C VAL A 360 -19.52 -33.70 -15.65
N ALA A 361 -20.83 -33.54 -15.47
CA ALA A 361 -21.56 -32.30 -15.67
C ALA A 361 -20.87 -31.08 -15.01
N PRO A 362 -20.99 -29.87 -15.60
CA PRO A 362 -20.05 -28.78 -15.38
C PRO A 362 -20.13 -28.22 -13.96
N SER A 363 -18.98 -28.01 -13.29
CA SER A 363 -18.87 -27.02 -12.21
C SER A 363 -18.36 -25.70 -12.81
N VAL A 364 -19.21 -24.69 -12.66
CA VAL A 364 -19.19 -23.38 -13.31
C VAL A 364 -18.22 -22.46 -12.56
N ASP A 365 -17.48 -21.60 -13.27
CA ASP A 365 -16.94 -20.38 -12.68
C ASP A 365 -18.03 -19.67 -11.86
N ASN A 366 -17.72 -19.27 -10.62
CA ASN A 366 -18.60 -18.70 -9.59
C ASN A 366 -19.46 -17.49 -10.05
N VAL A 367 -20.46 -17.72 -10.90
CA VAL A 367 -21.58 -16.80 -11.10
C VAL A 367 -22.53 -17.01 -9.94
N VAL A 368 -22.72 -15.96 -9.12
CA VAL A 368 -23.75 -15.95 -8.09
C VAL A 368 -25.12 -16.06 -8.77
N THR A 369 -25.74 -17.24 -8.65
CA THR A 369 -27.06 -17.55 -9.23
C THR A 369 -28.19 -16.95 -8.40
N ASP A 370 -29.40 -16.86 -8.96
CA ASP A 370 -30.59 -16.43 -8.21
C ASP A 370 -30.94 -17.38 -7.07
N ALA A 371 -30.56 -18.66 -7.17
CA ALA A 371 -30.69 -19.60 -6.06
C ALA A 371 -29.75 -19.21 -4.90
N HIS A 372 -28.49 -18.87 -5.21
CA HIS A 372 -27.54 -18.39 -4.20
C HIS A 372 -28.01 -17.07 -3.56
N ARG A 373 -28.56 -16.13 -4.36
CA ARG A 373 -29.11 -14.88 -3.83
C ARG A 373 -30.27 -15.12 -2.87
N ARG A 374 -31.21 -16.02 -3.19
CA ARG A 374 -32.33 -16.36 -2.29
C ARG A 374 -31.84 -16.96 -0.97
N ASP A 375 -30.86 -17.86 -1.02
CA ASP A 375 -30.27 -18.45 0.17
C ASP A 375 -29.51 -17.40 1.00
N ALA A 376 -28.76 -16.52 0.35
CA ALA A 376 -28.05 -15.42 1.00
C ALA A 376 -28.99 -14.39 1.63
N GLU A 377 -30.10 -14.03 0.95
CA GLU A 377 -31.12 -13.12 1.48
C GLU A 377 -31.86 -13.72 2.70
N LEU A 378 -32.08 -15.03 2.71
CA LEU A 378 -32.65 -15.74 3.86
C LEU A 378 -31.70 -15.66 5.06
N ILE A 379 -30.41 -15.94 4.86
CA ILE A 379 -29.38 -15.83 5.90
C ILE A 379 -29.21 -14.37 6.35
N TRP A 380 -29.18 -13.40 5.42
CA TRP A 380 -29.10 -11.96 5.70
C TRP A 380 -30.25 -11.50 6.60
N SER A 381 -31.47 -11.95 6.30
CA SER A 381 -32.66 -11.63 7.09
C SER A 381 -32.58 -12.26 8.48
N TYR A 382 -32.08 -13.51 8.56
CA TYR A 382 -31.88 -14.18 9.84
C TYR A 382 -30.89 -13.45 10.76
N HIS A 383 -29.81 -12.87 10.23
CA HIS A 383 -28.79 -12.19 11.06
C HIS A 383 -29.31 -10.94 11.79
N GLN A 384 -30.45 -10.39 11.37
CA GLN A 384 -31.05 -9.22 12.03
C GLN A 384 -31.75 -9.65 13.31
N VAL A 385 -31.48 -8.96 14.42
CA VAL A 385 -32.13 -9.27 15.70
C VAL A 385 -33.52 -8.64 15.78
N GLY A 386 -33.74 -7.51 15.08
CA GLY A 386 -35.03 -6.84 15.02
C GLY A 386 -35.40 -6.07 16.29
N HIS A 387 -34.39 -5.62 17.06
CA HIS A 387 -34.63 -4.78 18.22
C HIS A 387 -35.22 -3.42 17.83
N GLU A 388 -36.25 -2.98 18.55
CA GLU A 388 -36.77 -1.62 18.44
C GLU A 388 -35.74 -0.63 19.04
N LEU A 389 -35.42 0.42 18.29
CA LEU A 389 -34.46 1.44 18.74
C LEU A 389 -35.08 2.28 19.86
N ARG A 390 -34.35 2.39 20.96
CA ARG A 390 -34.65 3.28 22.08
C ARG A 390 -33.32 3.82 22.64
N PRO A 391 -33.33 4.97 23.36
CA PRO A 391 -32.12 5.53 23.93
C PRO A 391 -31.39 4.57 24.87
N CYS A 392 -30.06 4.53 24.78
CA CYS A 392 -29.15 3.74 25.60
C CYS A 392 -28.17 4.64 26.39
N SER A 393 -27.58 4.09 27.46
CA SER A 393 -26.56 4.76 28.26
C SER A 393 -25.27 5.04 27.46
N ALA A 394 -24.90 4.15 26.53
CA ALA A 394 -23.77 4.31 25.63
C ALA A 394 -23.98 3.51 24.32
N ALA A 395 -23.21 3.82 23.29
CA ALA A 395 -23.06 2.98 22.12
C ALA A 395 -21.67 2.34 22.04
N ILE A 396 -21.60 1.16 21.42
CA ILE A 396 -20.37 0.48 21.04
C ILE A 396 -20.48 0.18 19.55
N ALA A 397 -19.67 0.86 18.75
CA ALA A 397 -19.58 0.62 17.32
C ALA A 397 -18.40 -0.32 17.04
N LEU A 398 -18.73 -1.54 16.61
CA LEU A 398 -17.75 -2.61 16.41
C LEU A 398 -16.97 -2.36 15.12
N GLY A 399 -15.65 -2.39 15.26
CA GLY A 399 -14.70 -2.29 14.18
C GLY A 399 -14.95 -3.35 13.12
N CYS A 400 -14.87 -2.89 11.89
CA CYS A 400 -14.91 -3.70 10.69
C CYS A 400 -14.31 -2.87 9.55
N TYR A 401 -14.34 -3.41 8.32
CA TYR A 401 -13.87 -2.71 7.13
C TYR A 401 -14.87 -1.66 6.57
N ASP A 402 -16.08 -1.51 7.14
CA ASP A 402 -17.14 -0.63 6.61
C ASP A 402 -17.31 0.66 7.43
N LEU A 403 -16.97 1.81 6.83
CA LEU A 403 -17.22 3.13 7.43
C LEU A 403 -18.72 3.47 7.58
N GLY A 404 -19.61 2.72 6.92
CA GLY A 404 -21.06 2.81 7.09
C GLY A 404 -21.49 2.64 8.55
N VAL A 405 -20.77 1.83 9.34
CA VAL A 405 -21.04 1.66 10.77
C VAL A 405 -20.80 2.95 11.54
N ALA A 406 -19.66 3.63 11.30
CA ALA A 406 -19.36 4.93 11.91
C ALA A 406 -20.34 6.03 11.47
N ALA A 407 -20.72 6.04 10.18
CA ALA A 407 -21.69 6.98 9.66
C ALA A 407 -23.09 6.77 10.29
N HIS A 408 -23.49 5.52 10.47
CA HIS A 408 -24.75 5.19 11.14
C HIS A 408 -24.72 5.54 12.63
N ALA A 409 -23.59 5.32 13.30
CA ALA A 409 -23.39 5.75 14.69
C ALA A 409 -23.52 7.27 14.83
N ALA A 410 -22.91 8.04 13.94
CA ALA A 410 -23.05 9.50 13.94
C ALA A 410 -24.51 9.95 13.76
N ARG A 411 -25.27 9.31 12.86
CA ARG A 411 -26.71 9.59 12.68
C ARG A 411 -27.50 9.32 13.96
N LEU A 412 -27.30 8.15 14.58
CA LEU A 412 -28.01 7.76 15.81
C LEU A 412 -27.65 8.67 16.99
N TYR A 413 -26.41 9.15 17.06
CA TYR A 413 -25.99 10.15 18.05
C TYR A 413 -26.80 11.44 17.90
N HIS A 414 -26.91 11.97 16.68
CA HIS A 414 -27.68 13.20 16.40
C HIS A 414 -29.19 13.03 16.65
N GLU A 415 -29.69 11.80 16.57
CA GLU A 415 -31.07 11.43 16.95
C GLU A 415 -31.26 11.28 18.47
N GLY A 416 -30.22 11.48 19.27
CA GLY A 416 -30.28 11.42 20.73
C GLY A 416 -30.36 9.99 21.29
N MET A 417 -29.94 8.98 20.51
CA MET A 417 -30.05 7.57 20.91
C MET A 417 -29.02 7.14 21.96
N PHE A 418 -27.94 7.89 22.13
CA PHE A 418 -26.95 7.68 23.19
C PHE A 418 -26.10 8.94 23.36
N PRO A 419 -25.59 9.20 24.58
CA PRO A 419 -24.79 10.39 24.86
C PRO A 419 -23.30 10.24 24.47
N VAL A 420 -22.81 9.00 24.40
CA VAL A 420 -21.40 8.66 24.15
C VAL A 420 -21.27 7.39 23.31
N VAL A 421 -20.22 7.29 22.51
CA VAL A 421 -19.91 6.11 21.68
C VAL A 421 -18.46 5.67 21.86
N VAL A 422 -18.26 4.36 22.02
CA VAL A 422 -16.95 3.73 21.91
C VAL A 422 -16.79 3.15 20.51
N PHE A 423 -15.76 3.61 19.79
CA PHE A 423 -15.28 2.94 18.58
C PHE A 423 -14.20 1.93 18.97
N THR A 424 -14.42 0.66 18.70
CA THR A 424 -13.55 -0.44 19.14
C THR A 424 -13.06 -1.27 17.96
N GLY A 425 -11.80 -1.65 17.94
CA GLY A 425 -11.23 -2.50 16.89
C GLY A 425 -9.80 -2.14 16.52
N ALA A 426 -8.93 -3.13 16.61
CA ALA A 426 -7.63 -3.18 15.97
C ALA A 426 -7.77 -3.45 14.47
N ASN A 427 -6.66 -3.42 13.74
CA ASN A 427 -6.68 -3.83 12.34
C ASN A 427 -6.78 -5.36 12.19
N SER A 428 -7.71 -5.81 11.38
CA SER A 428 -7.68 -7.13 10.76
C SER A 428 -6.81 -7.09 9.49
N VAL A 429 -6.41 -8.24 8.96
CA VAL A 429 -5.68 -8.32 7.67
C VAL A 429 -6.43 -7.61 6.53
N VAL A 430 -7.77 -7.67 6.55
CA VAL A 430 -8.63 -7.06 5.53
C VAL A 430 -8.79 -5.55 5.75
N SER A 431 -8.93 -5.11 7.00
CA SER A 431 -9.09 -3.69 7.32
C SER A 431 -7.78 -2.92 7.42
N ALA A 432 -6.63 -3.57 7.61
CA ALA A 432 -5.31 -2.92 7.62
C ALA A 432 -5.01 -2.13 6.33
N ASN A 433 -5.47 -2.64 5.18
CA ASN A 433 -5.35 -1.97 3.89
C ASN A 433 -6.21 -0.71 3.78
N ARG A 434 -7.36 -0.67 4.48
CA ARG A 434 -8.34 0.42 4.41
C ARG A 434 -8.17 1.44 5.54
N PHE A 435 -7.78 0.98 6.73
CA PHE A 435 -7.66 1.74 7.98
C PHE A 435 -6.26 1.56 8.60
N PRO A 436 -5.20 2.12 8.00
CA PRO A 436 -3.82 1.90 8.44
C PRO A 436 -3.52 2.37 9.88
N GLN A 437 -4.43 3.13 10.52
CA GLN A 437 -4.31 3.63 11.91
C GLN A 437 -5.19 2.85 12.92
N GLY A 438 -5.86 1.78 12.51
CA GLY A 438 -6.83 1.05 13.35
C GLY A 438 -8.28 1.34 12.94
N GLU A 439 -9.15 0.34 13.00
CA GLU A 439 -10.59 0.47 12.74
C GLU A 439 -11.23 1.53 13.66
N ALA A 440 -10.90 1.49 14.97
CA ALA A 440 -11.37 2.46 15.95
C ALA A 440 -10.99 3.91 15.61
N SER A 441 -9.75 4.13 15.16
CA SER A 441 -9.25 5.45 14.77
C SER A 441 -9.97 5.99 13.54
N ALA A 442 -10.19 5.14 12.53
CA ALA A 442 -10.91 5.52 11.31
C ALA A 442 -12.39 5.83 11.59
N PHE A 443 -13.02 5.09 12.50
CA PHE A 443 -14.40 5.34 12.91
C PHE A 443 -14.52 6.66 13.69
N LYS A 444 -13.57 6.95 14.60
CA LYS A 444 -13.49 8.25 15.29
C LYS A 444 -13.37 9.39 14.29
N GLU A 445 -12.44 9.30 13.35
CA GLU A 445 -12.24 10.34 12.32
C GLU A 445 -13.53 10.56 11.52
N ARG A 446 -14.18 9.47 11.09
CA ARG A 446 -15.44 9.57 10.34
C ARG A 446 -16.58 10.20 11.14
N ALA A 447 -16.68 9.90 12.44
CA ALA A 447 -17.71 10.49 13.30
C ALA A 447 -17.48 11.98 13.54
N LEU A 448 -16.21 12.40 13.70
CA LEU A 448 -15.83 13.81 13.82
C LEU A 448 -16.18 14.60 12.54
N GLU A 449 -15.90 14.05 11.36
CA GLU A 449 -16.29 14.65 10.07
C GLU A 449 -17.81 14.86 9.95
N LEU A 450 -18.60 13.97 10.57
CA LEU A 450 -20.06 14.01 10.58
C LEU A 450 -20.63 14.84 11.74
N GLY A 451 -19.78 15.56 12.47
CA GLY A 451 -20.19 16.53 13.49
C GLY A 451 -20.50 15.94 14.86
N VAL A 452 -20.12 14.69 15.14
CA VAL A 452 -20.15 14.17 16.51
C VAL A 452 -19.03 14.85 17.31
N PRO A 453 -19.30 15.47 18.47
CA PRO A 453 -18.29 16.17 19.24
C PRO A 453 -17.28 15.20 19.84
N GLU A 454 -16.00 15.59 19.87
CA GLU A 454 -14.92 14.73 20.38
C GLU A 454 -15.17 14.26 21.82
N ALA A 455 -15.78 15.10 22.66
CA ALA A 455 -16.13 14.76 24.04
C ALA A 455 -17.14 13.60 24.17
N ALA A 456 -17.87 13.26 23.11
CA ALA A 456 -18.79 12.13 23.08
C ALA A 456 -18.14 10.84 22.52
N ILE A 457 -16.89 10.89 22.07
CA ILE A 457 -16.23 9.79 21.38
C ILE A 457 -15.09 9.21 22.23
N PHE A 458 -15.14 7.90 22.44
CA PHE A 458 -14.08 7.10 23.02
C PHE A 458 -13.53 6.11 21.99
N THR A 459 -12.26 5.74 22.13
CA THR A 459 -11.58 4.81 21.21
C THR A 459 -10.90 3.68 21.95
N GLU A 460 -11.11 2.47 21.46
CA GLU A 460 -10.48 1.23 21.92
C GLU A 460 -9.79 0.55 20.73
N PRO A 461 -8.47 0.68 20.54
CA PRO A 461 -7.81 0.27 19.30
C PRO A 461 -7.22 -1.15 19.31
N SER A 462 -7.46 -1.95 20.35
CA SER A 462 -6.74 -3.21 20.60
C SER A 462 -7.56 -4.46 20.33
N ALA A 463 -8.89 -4.39 20.26
CA ALA A 463 -9.71 -5.56 20.05
C ALA A 463 -9.53 -6.20 18.67
N THR A 464 -9.25 -7.50 18.63
CA THR A 464 -9.03 -8.28 17.38
C THR A 464 -10.20 -9.21 17.03
N ASN A 465 -11.22 -9.26 17.88
CA ASN A 465 -12.42 -10.07 17.68
C ASN A 465 -13.61 -9.49 18.45
N THR A 466 -14.81 -9.96 18.13
CA THR A 466 -16.06 -9.47 18.74
C THR A 466 -16.12 -9.61 20.26
N GLY A 467 -15.51 -10.65 20.84
CA GLY A 467 -15.47 -10.80 22.30
C GLY A 467 -14.63 -9.69 22.95
N GLN A 468 -13.44 -9.46 22.41
CA GLN A 468 -12.56 -8.37 22.86
C GLN A 468 -13.18 -6.99 22.63
N ASN A 469 -13.90 -6.79 21.52
CA ASN A 469 -14.61 -5.53 21.26
C ASN A 469 -15.53 -5.17 22.45
N ILE A 470 -16.29 -6.15 22.95
CA ILE A 470 -17.20 -5.95 24.09
C ILE A 470 -16.43 -5.75 25.40
N GLU A 471 -15.47 -6.63 25.71
CA GLU A 471 -14.73 -6.60 26.97
C GLU A 471 -13.90 -5.31 27.15
N LEU A 472 -13.21 -4.90 26.09
CA LEU A 472 -12.36 -3.70 26.13
C LEU A 472 -13.21 -2.42 26.07
N SER A 473 -14.33 -2.40 25.33
CA SER A 473 -15.25 -1.25 25.36
C SER A 473 -15.90 -1.06 26.73
N ARG A 474 -16.28 -2.16 27.40
CA ARG A 474 -16.77 -2.12 28.79
C ARG A 474 -15.73 -1.47 29.72
N LYS A 475 -14.46 -1.85 29.57
CA LYS A 475 -13.37 -1.28 30.35
C LYS A 475 -13.18 0.22 30.08
N VAL A 476 -13.22 0.64 28.82
CA VAL A 476 -13.13 2.07 28.44
C VAL A 476 -14.27 2.89 29.06
N LEU A 477 -15.50 2.38 29.05
CA LEU A 477 -16.64 3.05 29.70
C LEU A 477 -16.45 3.17 31.22
N GLN A 478 -15.98 2.11 31.87
CA GLN A 478 -15.70 2.10 33.31
C GLN A 478 -14.61 3.09 33.71
N GLU A 479 -13.50 3.12 32.96
CA GLU A 479 -12.38 4.04 33.19
C GLU A 479 -12.78 5.51 32.99
N ALA A 480 -13.72 5.77 32.08
CA ALA A 480 -14.31 7.08 31.87
C ALA A 480 -15.40 7.45 32.91
N GLY A 481 -15.71 6.57 33.87
CA GLY A 481 -16.74 6.79 34.88
C GLY A 481 -18.18 6.73 34.35
N ILE A 482 -18.39 6.11 33.18
CA ILE A 482 -19.70 5.99 32.54
C ILE A 482 -20.36 4.69 33.01
N ALA A 483 -21.41 4.81 33.83
CA ALA A 483 -22.25 3.69 34.20
C ALA A 483 -23.17 3.32 33.03
N ALA A 484 -22.92 2.17 32.40
CA ALA A 484 -23.69 1.69 31.26
C ALA A 484 -24.62 0.53 31.66
N ASP A 485 -25.86 0.86 32.00
CA ASP A 485 -26.93 -0.12 32.25
C ASP A 485 -27.56 -0.62 30.93
N SER A 486 -27.37 0.14 29.84
CA SER A 486 -27.78 -0.23 28.50
C SER A 486 -26.74 0.18 27.45
N VAL A 487 -26.50 -0.69 26.46
CA VAL A 487 -25.60 -0.42 25.35
C VAL A 487 -26.28 -0.66 24.00
N MET A 488 -26.05 0.27 23.08
CA MET A 488 -26.40 0.09 21.67
C MET A 488 -25.19 -0.47 20.92
N LEU A 489 -25.25 -1.72 20.46
CA LEU A 489 -24.25 -2.33 19.60
C LEU A 489 -24.52 -1.94 18.16
N ILE A 490 -23.58 -1.24 17.54
CA ILE A 490 -23.68 -0.78 16.16
C ILE A 490 -22.72 -1.60 15.31
N THR A 491 -23.24 -2.34 14.33
CA THR A 491 -22.46 -3.29 13.51
C THR A 491 -22.84 -3.22 12.03
N MET A 492 -22.12 -3.96 11.18
CA MET A 492 -22.66 -4.36 9.88
C MET A 492 -23.93 -5.19 10.10
N ARG A 493 -24.90 -5.08 9.19
CA ARG A 493 -26.24 -5.66 9.38
C ARG A 493 -26.23 -7.17 9.56
N TYR A 494 -25.34 -7.86 8.86
CA TYR A 494 -25.20 -9.30 9.03
C TYR A 494 -24.46 -9.73 10.30
N MET A 495 -23.88 -8.81 11.08
CA MET A 495 -23.17 -9.15 12.32
C MET A 495 -24.02 -8.98 13.58
N GLU A 496 -25.24 -8.43 13.49
CA GLU A 496 -26.04 -8.04 14.66
C GLU A 496 -26.26 -9.22 15.61
N ARG A 497 -26.76 -10.36 15.11
CA ARG A 497 -27.08 -11.53 15.94
C ARG A 497 -25.86 -12.11 16.63
N ARG A 498 -24.71 -12.18 15.95
CA ARG A 498 -23.47 -12.64 16.57
C ARG A 498 -22.96 -11.67 17.62
N ALA A 499 -23.00 -10.36 17.35
CA ALA A 499 -22.62 -9.35 18.32
C ALA A 499 -23.52 -9.37 19.56
N TYR A 500 -24.83 -9.52 19.39
CA TYR A 500 -25.79 -9.74 20.47
C TYR A 500 -25.42 -10.96 21.31
N ALA A 501 -25.28 -12.12 20.67
CA ALA A 501 -25.02 -13.38 21.37
C ALA A 501 -23.68 -13.38 22.11
N THR A 502 -22.65 -12.76 21.53
CA THR A 502 -21.36 -12.55 22.19
C THR A 502 -21.48 -11.57 23.36
N CYS A 503 -22.14 -10.42 23.18
CA CYS A 503 -22.29 -9.43 24.24
C CYS A 503 -23.10 -9.97 25.43
N ALA A 504 -24.23 -10.64 25.18
CA ALA A 504 -25.04 -11.26 26.22
C ALA A 504 -24.25 -12.32 27.02
N LYS A 505 -23.25 -12.96 26.40
CA LYS A 505 -22.33 -13.88 27.08
C LYS A 505 -21.26 -13.17 27.91
N ARG A 506 -20.68 -12.09 27.39
CA ARG A 506 -19.52 -11.38 27.99
C ARG A 506 -19.91 -10.28 28.98
N TRP A 507 -21.13 -9.77 28.87
CA TRP A 507 -21.69 -8.71 29.71
C TRP A 507 -23.17 -9.00 30.00
N PRO A 508 -23.48 -10.03 30.79
CA PRO A 508 -24.87 -10.48 30.99
C PRO A 508 -25.75 -9.47 31.74
N GLU A 509 -25.15 -8.53 32.46
CA GLU A 509 -25.89 -7.53 33.24
C GLU A 509 -26.40 -6.35 32.42
N VAL A 510 -25.90 -6.12 31.20
CA VAL A 510 -26.26 -4.94 30.39
C VAL A 510 -27.49 -5.20 29.51
N SER A 511 -28.38 -4.22 29.40
CA SER A 511 -29.44 -4.26 28.40
C SER A 511 -28.86 -3.97 27.01
N ILE A 512 -29.06 -4.87 26.06
CA ILE A 512 -28.44 -4.78 24.72
C ILE A 512 -29.49 -4.38 23.68
N ILE A 513 -29.17 -3.37 22.87
CA ILE A 513 -29.91 -3.03 21.64
C ILE A 513 -28.97 -3.15 20.46
N CYS A 514 -29.40 -3.79 19.38
CA CYS A 514 -28.59 -3.91 18.17
C CYS A 514 -29.12 -2.94 17.14
N ALA A 515 -28.22 -2.25 16.46
CA ALA A 515 -28.53 -1.32 15.39
C ALA A 515 -27.56 -1.49 14.23
N SER A 516 -28.07 -1.33 13.02
CA SER A 516 -27.26 -1.29 11.80
C SER A 516 -27.92 -0.38 10.76
N ALA A 517 -27.14 0.03 9.76
CA ALA A 517 -27.68 0.82 8.66
C ALA A 517 -28.83 0.06 7.95
N PRO A 518 -29.95 0.72 7.62
CA PRO A 518 -31.15 0.07 7.08
C PRO A 518 -31.00 -0.28 5.59
N LEU A 519 -29.89 -0.90 5.20
CA LEU A 519 -29.61 -1.35 3.84
C LEU A 519 -30.23 -2.73 3.59
N SER A 520 -30.78 -2.91 2.38
CA SER A 520 -31.10 -4.23 1.84
C SER A 520 -29.83 -5.01 1.49
N TYR A 521 -29.95 -6.32 1.31
CA TYR A 521 -28.85 -7.17 0.85
C TYR A 521 -28.23 -6.64 -0.46
N GLN A 522 -29.08 -6.25 -1.42
CA GLN A 522 -28.63 -5.77 -2.74
C GLN A 522 -27.89 -4.44 -2.66
N GLU A 523 -28.37 -3.49 -1.85
CA GLU A 523 -27.68 -2.20 -1.62
C GLU A 523 -26.33 -2.40 -0.91
N TYR A 524 -26.27 -3.35 0.02
CA TYR A 524 -25.02 -3.70 0.69
C TYR A 524 -24.02 -4.32 -0.29
N VAL A 525 -24.44 -5.27 -1.11
CA VAL A 525 -23.62 -5.85 -2.20
C VAL A 525 -23.10 -4.77 -3.15
N ALA A 526 -23.96 -3.82 -3.55
CA ALA A 526 -23.56 -2.71 -4.41
C ALA A 526 -22.49 -1.81 -3.76
N THR A 527 -22.53 -1.65 -2.43
CA THR A 527 -21.54 -0.88 -1.67
C THR A 527 -20.18 -1.59 -1.61
N ILE A 528 -20.17 -2.92 -1.49
CA ILE A 528 -18.95 -3.72 -1.41
C ILE A 528 -18.34 -4.00 -2.81
N GLY A 529 -19.18 -4.10 -3.85
CA GLY A 529 -18.74 -4.37 -5.22
C GLY A 529 -18.27 -5.80 -5.49
N ASN A 530 -18.43 -6.71 -4.51
CA ASN A 530 -18.09 -8.13 -4.65
C ASN A 530 -19.15 -8.98 -3.94
N GLU A 531 -20.11 -9.49 -4.71
CA GLU A 531 -21.23 -10.27 -4.16
C GLU A 531 -20.82 -11.61 -3.57
N LYS A 532 -19.88 -12.33 -4.22
CA LYS A 532 -19.39 -13.60 -3.68
C LYS A 532 -18.80 -13.40 -2.30
N LEU A 533 -17.99 -12.35 -2.12
CA LEU A 533 -17.38 -12.03 -0.83
C LEU A 533 -18.44 -11.74 0.24
N VAL A 534 -19.53 -11.05 -0.09
CA VAL A 534 -20.63 -10.80 0.86
C VAL A 534 -21.29 -12.12 1.28
N ILE A 535 -21.52 -13.03 0.34
CA ILE A 535 -22.08 -14.37 0.65
C ILE A 535 -21.09 -15.17 1.50
N ASP A 536 -19.80 -15.15 1.20
CA ASP A 536 -18.77 -15.79 2.01
C ASP A 536 -18.80 -15.23 3.45
N ASP A 537 -18.83 -13.89 3.62
CA ASP A 537 -18.91 -13.23 4.93
C ASP A 537 -20.18 -13.67 5.71
N LEU A 538 -21.34 -13.74 5.04
CA LEU A 538 -22.61 -14.22 5.62
C LEU A 538 -22.53 -15.66 6.13
N VAL A 539 -22.00 -16.54 5.29
CA VAL A 539 -21.86 -17.97 5.60
C VAL A 539 -20.87 -18.15 6.76
N GLY A 540 -19.74 -17.45 6.72
CA GLY A 540 -18.77 -17.45 7.81
C GLY A 540 -19.33 -16.92 9.13
N ASP A 541 -20.13 -15.85 9.11
CA ASP A 541 -20.74 -15.30 10.33
C ASP A 541 -21.74 -16.29 10.95
N LEU A 542 -22.59 -16.91 10.12
CA LEU A 542 -23.55 -17.90 10.56
C LEU A 542 -22.89 -19.15 11.16
N GLN A 543 -21.78 -19.61 10.60
CA GLN A 543 -21.01 -20.71 11.20
C GLN A 543 -20.54 -20.34 12.62
N ARG A 544 -20.11 -19.10 12.85
CA ARG A 544 -19.71 -18.65 14.20
C ARG A 544 -20.90 -18.60 15.15
N ILE A 545 -22.10 -18.25 14.69
CA ILE A 545 -23.35 -18.33 15.49
C ILE A 545 -23.62 -19.78 15.93
N LEU A 546 -23.35 -20.75 15.06
CA LEU A 546 -23.53 -22.19 15.35
C LEU A 546 -22.44 -22.76 16.27
N GLU A 547 -21.17 -22.40 16.06
CA GLU A 547 -20.02 -23.03 16.73
C GLU A 547 -19.60 -22.34 18.03
N TYR A 548 -19.63 -21.01 18.11
CA TYR A 548 -19.13 -20.26 19.27
C TYR A 548 -19.83 -20.57 20.59
N PRO A 549 -21.15 -20.89 20.63
CA PRO A 549 -21.79 -21.32 21.86
C PRO A 549 -21.21 -22.62 22.43
N LYS A 550 -20.78 -23.55 21.57
CA LYS A 550 -20.22 -24.85 21.98
C LYS A 550 -18.89 -24.71 22.73
N ILE A 551 -18.13 -23.67 22.40
CA ILE A 551 -16.84 -23.33 23.04
C ILE A 551 -16.95 -22.17 24.05
N GLY A 552 -18.18 -21.76 24.39
CA GLY A 552 -18.43 -20.76 25.44
C GLY A 552 -18.19 -19.30 25.04
N TYR A 553 -18.02 -18.99 23.75
CA TYR A 553 -17.74 -17.63 23.27
C TYR A 553 -19.00 -16.77 23.05
N ALA A 554 -20.17 -17.37 22.90
CA ALA A 554 -21.46 -16.70 22.74
C ALA A 554 -22.58 -17.51 23.43
N ILE A 555 -23.76 -16.92 23.63
CA ILE A 555 -24.96 -17.69 24.00
C ILE A 555 -25.53 -18.43 22.77
N PRO A 556 -26.19 -19.59 22.93
CA PRO A 556 -26.87 -20.27 21.83
C PRO A 556 -27.91 -19.37 21.16
N GLN A 557 -28.06 -19.51 19.84
CA GLN A 557 -29.11 -18.86 19.05
C GLN A 557 -29.93 -19.94 18.36
N ASP A 558 -31.24 -19.78 18.32
CA ASP A 558 -32.10 -20.67 17.54
C ASP A 558 -31.89 -20.37 16.04
N VAL A 559 -31.48 -21.38 15.28
CA VAL A 559 -31.24 -21.28 13.83
C VAL A 559 -32.32 -22.12 13.15
N PRO A 560 -33.31 -21.50 12.47
CA PRO A 560 -34.37 -22.23 11.80
C PRO A 560 -33.81 -23.21 10.76
N VAL A 561 -34.46 -24.38 10.62
CA VAL A 561 -34.05 -25.44 9.68
C VAL A 561 -33.86 -24.91 8.26
N GLY A 562 -34.71 -23.98 7.81
CA GLY A 562 -34.58 -23.35 6.49
C GLY A 562 -33.30 -22.53 6.32
N VAL A 563 -32.87 -21.82 7.37
CA VAL A 563 -31.62 -21.02 7.39
C VAL A 563 -30.41 -21.95 7.41
N GLN A 564 -30.46 -23.02 8.22
CA GLN A 564 -29.40 -24.03 8.25
C GLN A 564 -29.26 -24.74 6.90
N ALA A 565 -30.37 -25.11 6.26
CA ALA A 565 -30.33 -25.73 4.94
C ALA A 565 -29.81 -24.76 3.86
N ALA A 566 -30.11 -23.46 3.94
CA ALA A 566 -29.54 -22.45 3.05
C ALA A 566 -28.04 -22.29 3.24
N TYR A 567 -27.57 -22.29 4.50
CA TYR A 567 -26.15 -22.31 4.83
C TYR A 567 -25.45 -23.53 4.21
N GLU A 568 -25.99 -24.73 4.40
CA GLU A 568 -25.41 -25.96 3.84
C GLU A 568 -25.34 -25.94 2.31
N ARG A 569 -26.37 -25.41 1.63
CA ARG A 569 -26.37 -25.25 0.16
C ARG A 569 -25.31 -24.26 -0.31
N LEU A 570 -25.15 -23.12 0.35
CA LEU A 570 -24.13 -22.13 0.00
C LEU A 570 -22.71 -22.65 0.26
N VAL A 571 -22.48 -23.36 1.37
CA VAL A 571 -21.19 -24.03 1.61
C VAL A 571 -20.89 -25.05 0.52
N HIS A 572 -21.85 -25.92 0.17
CA HIS A 572 -21.68 -26.90 -0.93
C HIS A 572 -21.46 -26.23 -2.29
N ALA A 573 -21.97 -25.01 -2.49
CA ALA A 573 -21.78 -24.23 -3.70
C ALA A 573 -20.43 -23.48 -3.74
N GLY A 574 -19.56 -23.62 -2.73
CA GLY A 574 -18.22 -23.02 -2.70
C GLY A 574 -18.14 -21.61 -2.11
N PHE A 575 -19.12 -21.23 -1.28
CA PHE A 575 -19.07 -19.98 -0.51
C PHE A 575 -18.42 -20.19 0.87
N ASP A 576 -17.15 -20.60 0.89
CA ASP A 576 -16.47 -21.14 2.08
C ASP A 576 -15.25 -20.34 2.57
N SER A 577 -14.85 -19.28 1.86
CA SER A 577 -13.58 -18.55 2.11
C SER A 577 -13.49 -17.86 3.49
N ARG A 578 -14.60 -17.77 4.22
CA ARG A 578 -14.72 -17.12 5.55
C ARG A 578 -15.11 -18.08 6.66
N LEU A 579 -15.22 -19.38 6.36
CA LEU A 579 -15.43 -20.42 7.35
C LEU A 579 -14.22 -20.50 8.29
N LEU A 580 -14.46 -20.95 9.52
CA LEU A 580 -13.45 -21.35 10.47
C LEU A 580 -12.70 -22.56 9.88
N THR A 581 -11.39 -22.44 9.75
CA THR A 581 -10.51 -23.57 9.46
C THR A 581 -10.48 -24.49 10.67
N SER A 582 -10.83 -25.76 10.47
CA SER A 582 -10.76 -26.84 11.46
C SER A 582 -9.34 -27.10 11.94
#